data_AF-A0A9P6RZF1-F1
#
_entry.id   AF-A0A9P6RZF1-F1
#
_cell.length_a   1.000
_cell.length_b   1.000
_cell.length_c   1.000
_cell.angle_alpha   90.00
_cell.angle_beta   90.00
_cell.angle_gamma   90.00
#
_symmetry.space_group_name_H-M   'P 1'
#
loop_
_entity.id
_entity.type
_entity.pdbx_description
1 polymer ?
#
loop_
_entity_poly.entity_id
_entity_poly.type
_entity_poly.pdbx_seq_one_letter_code
_entity_poly.pdbx_strand_id
1 'polypeptide(L)'
;MAQFLASMVSMCTSYSPNTYVIFAIYVCILLLHGVVNSMTVRLNGLFNNMSVWWHVFGTATIVIVVLVMTPQRQSAEFVFTTWVNNTGWSSNFYVFMLGLLQSQYTLSGYDSAAHMAEETQNASTGGPMGIIMAILTASVVGWVFLLGMTFSIMNFETQIVSPAVGVALSQIFLDSCGLRVAIFLILIILGAQFFCGSALTLASSRMVYAFARDGALPMSKRLHKLNKEKSPVAAVWFNIAFCFVLGLPYIWSETAYSAIVSVNTIASSISYLIPILCRIILARETFTPGPFNLGRYSTIIGLISSGWIIVTSALFLCPTEYP
;
A
#
# COMPACT_ATOMS: atom_id res chain seq x y z
N MET A 1 5.87 -2.26 -7.92
CA MET A 1 5.52 -2.42 -9.36
C MET A 1 6.74 -2.70 -10.21
N ALA A 2 7.75 -1.81 -10.25
CA ALA A 2 8.94 -1.98 -11.07
C ALA A 2 9.68 -3.32 -10.82
N GLN A 3 9.80 -3.74 -9.55
CA GLN A 3 10.37 -5.05 -9.19
C GLN A 3 9.60 -6.24 -9.79
N PHE A 4 8.25 -6.22 -9.75
CA PHE A 4 7.44 -7.28 -10.37
C PHE A 4 7.60 -7.32 -11.89
N LEU A 5 7.70 -6.16 -12.54
CA LEU A 5 8.02 -6.06 -13.98
C LEU A 5 9.41 -6.64 -14.27
N ALA A 6 10.40 -6.35 -13.42
CA ALA A 6 11.75 -6.88 -13.56
C ALA A 6 11.79 -8.41 -13.37
N SER A 7 11.09 -8.94 -12.37
CA SER A 7 10.90 -10.38 -12.19
C SER A 7 10.26 -11.02 -13.43
N MET A 8 9.20 -10.42 -13.99
CA MET A 8 8.56 -10.93 -15.20
C MET A 8 9.53 -10.97 -16.39
N VAL A 9 10.37 -9.95 -16.56
CA VAL A 9 11.42 -9.93 -17.60
C VAL A 9 12.44 -11.04 -17.37
N SER A 10 12.91 -11.24 -16.13
CA SER A 10 13.83 -12.33 -15.76
C SER A 10 13.24 -13.72 -15.99
N MET A 11 11.92 -13.89 -15.87
CA MET A 11 11.25 -15.16 -16.19
C MET A 11 11.15 -15.42 -17.69
N CYS A 12 10.94 -14.36 -18.48
CA CYS A 12 10.75 -14.47 -19.92
C CYS A 12 12.08 -14.48 -20.70
N THR A 13 13.14 -13.95 -20.11
CA THR A 13 14.43 -13.72 -20.75
C THR A 13 15.55 -14.12 -19.80
N SER A 14 16.69 -14.58 -20.32
CA SER A 14 17.89 -14.83 -19.48
C SER A 14 18.54 -13.55 -18.94
N TYR A 15 17.88 -12.40 -19.08
CA TYR A 15 18.38 -11.09 -18.67
C TYR A 15 17.82 -10.72 -17.29
N SER A 16 18.71 -10.46 -16.34
CA SER A 16 18.36 -9.90 -15.04
C SER A 16 18.47 -8.37 -15.09
N PRO A 17 17.37 -7.62 -14.96
CA PRO A 17 17.40 -6.16 -15.01
C PRO A 17 18.24 -5.57 -13.87
N ASN A 18 19.18 -4.69 -14.21
CA ASN A 18 19.97 -3.98 -13.21
C ASN A 18 19.14 -2.86 -12.53
N THR A 19 19.69 -2.29 -11.45
CA THR A 19 19.06 -1.20 -10.67
C THR A 19 18.65 -0.01 -11.53
N TYR A 20 19.44 0.34 -12.55
CA TYR A 20 19.13 1.46 -13.45
C TYR A 20 17.91 1.19 -14.33
N VAL A 21 17.74 -0.03 -14.83
CA VAL A 21 16.56 -0.43 -15.60
C VAL A 21 15.32 -0.44 -14.71
N ILE A 22 15.42 -0.95 -13.49
CA ILE A 22 14.31 -0.94 -12.52
C ILE A 22 13.91 0.50 -12.19
N PHE A 23 14.89 1.39 -11.98
CA PHE A 23 14.63 2.80 -11.74
C PHE A 23 14.00 3.48 -12.96
N ALA A 24 14.46 3.20 -14.19
CA ALA A 24 13.84 3.73 -15.40
C ALA A 24 12.38 3.29 -15.54
N ILE A 25 12.06 2.02 -15.26
CA ILE A 25 10.68 1.51 -15.22
C ILE A 25 9.86 2.27 -14.17
N TYR A 26 10.41 2.50 -12.98
CA TYR A 26 9.77 3.30 -11.94
C TYR A 26 9.43 4.71 -12.43
N VAL A 27 10.37 5.40 -13.09
CA VAL A 27 10.15 6.74 -13.65
C VAL A 27 9.05 6.72 -14.72
N CYS A 28 9.04 5.73 -15.62
CA CYS A 28 7.98 5.59 -16.62
C CYS A 28 6.60 5.42 -15.98
N ILE A 29 6.47 4.55 -14.97
CA ILE A 29 5.22 4.34 -14.24
C ILE A 29 4.78 5.63 -13.54
N LEU A 30 5.74 6.34 -12.93
CA LEU A 30 5.47 7.59 -12.23
C LEU A 30 4.93 8.67 -13.18
N LEU A 31 5.53 8.82 -14.36
CA LEU A 31 5.03 9.73 -15.40
C LEU A 31 3.63 9.33 -15.88
N LEU A 32 3.37 8.02 -16.06
CA LEU A 32 2.04 7.52 -16.41
C LEU A 32 0.99 7.86 -15.35
N HIS A 33 1.31 7.70 -14.05
CA HIS A 33 0.43 8.17 -12.98
C HIS A 33 0.19 9.68 -13.06
N GLY A 34 1.22 10.48 -13.38
CA GLY A 34 1.08 11.92 -13.61
C GLY A 34 0.08 12.26 -14.71
N VAL A 35 0.14 11.55 -15.84
CA VAL A 35 -0.79 11.73 -16.96
C VAL A 35 -2.21 11.32 -16.56
N VAL A 36 -2.39 10.12 -16.01
CA VAL A 36 -3.71 9.60 -15.60
C VAL A 36 -4.37 10.53 -14.59
N ASN A 37 -3.63 10.95 -13.55
CA ASN A 37 -4.18 11.79 -12.49
C ASN A 37 -4.38 13.26 -12.90
N SER A 38 -3.80 13.68 -14.04
CA SER A 38 -4.09 14.98 -14.66
C SER A 38 -5.39 14.98 -15.46
N MET A 39 -6.01 13.83 -15.69
CA MET A 39 -7.30 13.71 -16.38
C MET A 39 -8.45 14.29 -15.52
N THR A 40 -9.63 14.38 -16.14
CA THR A 40 -10.82 14.92 -15.47
C THR A 40 -11.24 14.10 -14.25
N VAL A 41 -11.88 14.75 -13.27
CA VAL A 41 -12.41 14.09 -12.06
C VAL A 41 -13.32 12.90 -12.41
N ARG A 42 -14.14 13.03 -13.46
CA ARG A 42 -15.03 11.95 -13.94
C ARG A 42 -14.25 10.72 -14.41
N LEU A 43 -13.15 10.91 -15.15
CA LEU A 43 -12.32 9.82 -15.64
C LEU A 43 -11.57 9.14 -14.49
N ASN A 44 -11.05 9.92 -13.55
CA ASN A 44 -10.42 9.38 -12.34
C ASN A 44 -11.43 8.57 -11.50
N GLY A 45 -12.69 9.03 -11.39
CA GLY A 45 -13.76 8.27 -10.73
C GLY A 45 -14.07 6.94 -11.42
N LEU A 46 -14.13 6.91 -12.75
CA LEU A 46 -14.29 5.66 -13.50
C LEU A 46 -13.10 4.71 -13.28
N PHE A 47 -11.89 5.25 -13.33
CA PHE A 47 -10.65 4.51 -13.11
C PHE A 47 -10.61 3.88 -11.71
N ASN A 48 -11.04 4.61 -10.68
CA ASN A 48 -11.14 4.10 -9.31
C ASN A 48 -12.22 3.01 -9.19
N ASN A 49 -13.38 3.16 -9.84
CA ASN A 49 -14.41 2.12 -9.84
C ASN A 49 -13.94 0.83 -10.53
N MET A 50 -13.19 0.94 -11.63
CA MET A 50 -12.57 -0.21 -12.28
C MET A 50 -11.53 -0.89 -11.37
N SER A 51 -10.74 -0.09 -10.65
CA SER A 51 -9.76 -0.58 -9.68
C SER A 51 -10.40 -1.52 -8.65
N VAL A 52 -11.55 -1.16 -8.07
CA VAL A 52 -12.23 -1.98 -7.05
C VAL A 52 -12.51 -3.39 -7.59
N TRP A 53 -13.13 -3.49 -8.77
CA TRP A 53 -13.43 -4.78 -9.39
C TRP A 53 -12.18 -5.54 -9.80
N TRP A 54 -11.14 -4.84 -10.26
CA TRP A 54 -9.84 -5.45 -10.56
C TRP A 54 -9.21 -6.09 -9.32
N HIS A 55 -9.27 -5.42 -8.17
CA HIS A 55 -8.74 -5.98 -6.91
C HIS A 55 -9.56 -7.18 -6.45
N VAL A 56 -10.90 -7.10 -6.50
CA VAL A 56 -11.77 -8.20 -6.07
C VAL A 56 -11.61 -9.43 -6.97
N PHE A 57 -11.83 -9.28 -8.28
CA PHE A 57 -11.75 -10.41 -9.21
C PHE A 57 -10.32 -10.86 -9.47
N GLY A 58 -9.36 -9.92 -9.51
CA GLY A 58 -7.95 -10.24 -9.67
C GLY A 58 -7.42 -11.07 -8.51
N THR A 59 -7.70 -10.66 -7.27
CA THR A 59 -7.29 -11.44 -6.08
C THR A 59 -7.96 -12.81 -6.06
N ALA A 60 -9.27 -12.88 -6.31
CA ALA A 60 -9.98 -14.16 -6.38
C ALA A 60 -9.40 -15.08 -7.46
N THR A 61 -9.09 -14.54 -8.64
CA THR A 61 -8.46 -15.28 -9.73
C THR A 61 -7.09 -15.82 -9.32
N ILE A 62 -6.24 -15.00 -8.70
CA ILE A 62 -4.91 -15.44 -8.24
C ILE A 62 -5.06 -16.58 -7.24
N VAL A 63 -5.89 -16.43 -6.21
CA VAL A 63 -6.07 -17.45 -5.16
C VAL A 63 -6.59 -18.76 -5.77
N ILE A 64 -7.63 -18.69 -6.61
CA ILE A 64 -8.23 -19.89 -7.21
C ILE A 64 -7.23 -20.60 -8.13
N VAL A 65 -6.59 -19.86 -9.05
CA VAL A 65 -5.68 -20.45 -10.03
C VAL A 65 -4.48 -21.09 -9.35
N VAL A 66 -3.86 -20.39 -8.40
CA VAL A 66 -2.66 -20.90 -7.72
C VAL A 66 -3.02 -22.13 -6.89
N LEU A 67 -4.11 -22.10 -6.12
CA LEU A 67 -4.52 -23.27 -5.33
C LEU A 67 -4.85 -24.46 -6.24
N VAL A 68 -5.60 -24.25 -7.33
CA VAL A 68 -5.98 -25.34 -8.25
C VAL A 68 -4.77 -25.93 -8.96
N MET A 69 -3.82 -25.11 -9.38
CA MET A 69 -2.68 -25.56 -10.19
C MET A 69 -1.50 -26.05 -9.38
N THR A 70 -1.35 -25.65 -8.11
CA THR A 70 -0.24 -26.09 -7.27
C THR A 70 -0.28 -27.62 -7.09
N PRO A 71 0.75 -28.35 -7.56
CA PRO A 71 0.76 -29.83 -7.54
C PRO A 71 0.74 -30.44 -6.14
N GLN A 72 1.47 -29.82 -5.20
CA GLN A 72 1.53 -30.25 -3.81
C GLN A 72 1.32 -29.06 -2.89
N ARG A 73 0.21 -29.07 -2.16
CA ARG A 73 -0.12 -28.02 -1.20
C ARG A 73 0.46 -28.36 0.17
N GLN A 74 0.78 -27.32 0.93
CA GLN A 74 1.19 -27.49 2.32
C GLN A 74 0.04 -28.04 3.19
N SER A 75 0.41 -28.69 4.29
CA SER A 75 -0.58 -29.12 5.28
C SER A 75 -1.12 -27.92 6.06
N ALA A 76 -2.33 -28.06 6.61
CA ALA A 76 -2.88 -27.04 7.51
C ALA A 76 -2.02 -26.86 8.77
N GLU A 77 -1.38 -27.93 9.23
CA GLU A 77 -0.39 -27.88 10.30
C GLU A 77 0.76 -26.94 9.91
N PHE A 78 1.36 -27.11 8.73
CA PHE A 78 2.42 -26.22 8.28
C PHE A 78 1.97 -24.75 8.28
N VAL A 79 0.82 -24.45 7.68
CA VAL A 79 0.33 -23.07 7.52
C VAL A 79 -0.03 -22.40 8.85
N PHE A 80 -0.60 -23.12 9.81
CA PHE A 80 -1.12 -22.51 11.05
C PHE A 80 -0.19 -22.67 12.27
N THR A 81 0.77 -23.60 12.25
CA THR A 81 1.58 -23.92 13.43
C THR A 81 3.08 -23.78 13.19
N THR A 82 3.57 -23.80 11.94
CA THR A 82 5.01 -23.72 11.70
C THR A 82 5.53 -22.32 11.97
N TRP A 83 6.52 -22.25 12.85
CA TRP A 83 7.23 -21.03 13.19
C TRP A 83 8.58 -20.99 12.48
N VAL A 84 8.76 -20.03 11.57
CA VAL A 84 10.03 -19.79 10.91
C VAL A 84 10.61 -18.46 11.38
N ASN A 85 11.82 -18.50 11.94
CA ASN A 85 12.54 -17.31 12.38
C ASN A 85 13.88 -17.22 11.66
N ASN A 86 13.92 -16.39 10.61
CA ASN A 86 15.14 -16.07 9.86
C ASN A 86 15.68 -14.67 10.19
N THR A 87 15.24 -14.10 11.31
CA THR A 87 15.58 -12.72 11.68
C THR A 87 16.86 -12.60 12.51
N GLY A 88 17.43 -13.73 12.97
CA GLY A 88 18.58 -13.75 13.89
C GLY A 88 18.23 -13.42 15.35
N TRP A 89 17.04 -12.89 15.64
CA TRP A 89 16.62 -12.58 17.01
C TRP A 89 16.21 -13.83 17.79
N SER A 90 16.68 -13.96 19.03
CA SER A 90 16.32 -15.07 19.92
C SER A 90 14.95 -14.91 20.60
N SER A 91 14.43 -13.68 20.70
CA SER A 91 13.15 -13.39 21.34
C SER A 91 11.97 -13.67 20.41
N ASN A 92 11.26 -14.78 20.62
CA ASN A 92 10.05 -15.12 19.86
C ASN A 92 8.96 -14.03 19.95
N PHE A 93 8.85 -13.35 21.09
CA PHE A 93 7.90 -12.24 21.24
C PHE A 93 8.26 -11.07 20.32
N TYR A 94 9.54 -10.72 20.22
CA TYR A 94 9.99 -9.66 19.33
C TYR A 94 9.75 -10.02 17.86
N VAL A 95 10.06 -11.26 17.46
CA VAL A 95 9.82 -11.75 16.09
C VAL A 95 8.32 -11.78 15.77
N PHE A 96 7.46 -12.13 16.73
CA PHE A 96 6.02 -12.01 16.58
C PHE A 96 5.57 -10.56 16.36
N MET A 97 6.12 -9.61 17.13
CA MET A 97 5.86 -8.18 16.96
C MET A 97 6.33 -7.67 15.58
N LEU A 98 7.47 -8.15 15.06
CA LEU A 98 7.94 -7.83 13.71
C LEU A 98 6.94 -8.29 12.64
N GLY A 99 6.31 -9.45 12.82
CA GLY A 99 5.27 -9.95 11.91
C GLY A 99 4.05 -9.02 11.79
N LEU A 100 3.76 -8.22 12.81
CA LEU A 100 2.66 -7.24 12.80
C LEU A 100 2.96 -6.01 11.92
N LEU A 101 4.23 -5.74 11.61
CA LEU A 101 4.60 -4.59 10.78
C LEU A 101 4.05 -4.72 9.36
N GLN A 102 3.99 -5.94 8.81
CA GLN A 102 3.47 -6.19 7.47
C GLN A 102 1.98 -5.83 7.33
N SER A 103 1.17 -6.17 8.33
CA SER A 103 -0.25 -5.84 8.30
C SER A 103 -0.47 -4.33 8.45
N GLN A 104 0.30 -3.68 9.31
CA GLN A 104 0.26 -2.22 9.49
C GLN A 104 0.68 -1.47 8.21
N TYR A 105 1.71 -1.95 7.50
CA TYR A 105 2.14 -1.38 6.22
C TYR A 105 1.05 -1.52 5.14
N THR A 106 0.43 -2.70 5.07
CA THR A 106 -0.57 -3.04 4.04
C THR A 106 -1.89 -2.29 4.22
N LEU A 107 -2.32 -2.05 5.46
CA LEU A 107 -3.55 -1.33 5.79
C LEU A 107 -3.30 0.17 6.01
N SER A 108 -2.74 0.84 5.01
CA SER A 108 -2.49 2.29 5.00
C SER A 108 -3.35 3.01 3.97
N GLY A 109 -3.48 4.35 4.10
CA GLY A 109 -4.20 5.18 3.13
C GLY A 109 -5.72 5.03 3.13
N TYR A 110 -6.30 4.35 4.13
CA TYR A 110 -7.75 4.18 4.28
C TYR A 110 -8.48 5.52 4.46
N ASP A 111 -7.80 6.56 4.95
CA ASP A 111 -8.30 7.93 5.09
C ASP A 111 -8.37 8.71 3.78
N SER A 112 -8.02 8.10 2.63
CA SER A 112 -8.15 8.71 1.30
C SER A 112 -9.57 9.23 1.02
N ALA A 113 -10.59 8.61 1.61
CA ALA A 113 -11.98 9.08 1.54
C ALA A 113 -12.16 10.50 2.13
N ALA A 114 -11.35 10.88 3.14
CA ALA A 114 -11.36 12.22 3.72
C ALA A 114 -10.68 13.24 2.81
N HIS A 115 -9.57 12.88 2.17
CA HIS A 115 -8.83 13.77 1.26
C HIS A 115 -9.61 14.13 -0.01
N MET A 116 -10.56 13.27 -0.39
CA MET A 116 -11.43 13.46 -1.56
C MET A 116 -12.86 13.84 -1.18
N ALA A 117 -13.08 14.37 0.03
CA ALA A 117 -14.41 14.73 0.50
C ALA A 117 -15.12 15.77 -0.41
N GLU A 118 -14.38 16.72 -0.99
CA GLU A 118 -14.90 17.72 -1.93
C GLU A 118 -15.45 17.09 -3.24
N GLU A 119 -14.96 15.91 -3.61
CA GLU A 119 -15.37 15.16 -4.81
C GLU A 119 -16.37 14.03 -4.48
N THR A 120 -16.67 13.79 -3.20
CA THR A 120 -17.47 12.66 -2.70
C THR A 120 -18.92 13.06 -2.44
N GLN A 121 -19.87 12.30 -3.01
CA GLN A 121 -21.28 12.47 -2.70
C GLN A 121 -21.59 11.98 -1.28
N ASN A 122 -22.35 12.77 -0.51
CA ASN A 122 -22.70 12.45 0.89
C ASN A 122 -21.47 12.20 1.78
N ALA A 123 -20.41 13.00 1.63
CA ALA A 123 -19.13 12.80 2.33
C ALA A 123 -19.25 12.66 3.86
N SER A 124 -20.26 13.29 4.49
CA SER A 124 -20.49 13.24 5.95
C SER A 124 -20.89 11.86 6.50
N THR A 125 -21.45 10.98 5.67
CA THR A 125 -21.81 9.59 6.04
C THR A 125 -21.06 8.57 5.20
N GLY A 126 -20.89 8.85 3.91
CA GLY A 126 -20.19 7.98 2.96
C GLY A 126 -18.71 7.87 3.25
N GLY A 127 -18.05 8.96 3.69
CA GLY A 127 -16.63 8.95 4.05
C GLY A 127 -16.32 7.95 5.18
N PRO A 128 -16.91 8.12 6.38
CA PRO A 128 -16.67 7.23 7.51
C PRO A 128 -17.03 5.76 7.23
N MET A 129 -18.16 5.50 6.59
CA MET A 129 -18.56 4.13 6.23
C MET A 129 -17.62 3.52 5.19
N GLY A 130 -17.19 4.31 4.21
CA GLY A 130 -16.19 3.89 3.22
C GLY A 130 -14.89 3.43 3.86
N ILE A 131 -14.39 4.15 4.87
CA ILE A 131 -13.18 3.76 5.63
C ILE A 131 -13.39 2.39 6.30
N ILE A 132 -14.50 2.21 7.03
CA ILE A 132 -14.79 0.96 7.75
C ILE A 132 -14.88 -0.22 6.78
N MET A 133 -15.66 -0.06 5.71
CA MET A 133 -15.88 -1.12 4.72
C MET A 133 -14.61 -1.46 3.95
N ALA A 134 -13.77 -0.46 3.64
CA ALA A 134 -12.48 -0.67 3.00
C ALA A 134 -11.54 -1.50 3.89
N ILE A 135 -11.40 -1.16 5.17
CA ILE A 135 -10.54 -1.89 6.11
C ILE A 135 -11.04 -3.33 6.32
N LEU A 136 -12.34 -3.52 6.54
CA LEU A 136 -12.92 -4.85 6.73
C LEU A 136 -12.74 -5.73 5.50
N THR A 137 -13.04 -5.20 4.31
CA THR A 137 -12.91 -5.95 3.06
C THR A 137 -11.45 -6.28 2.77
N ALA A 138 -10.54 -5.31 2.92
CA ALA A 138 -9.12 -5.52 2.71
C ALA A 138 -8.54 -6.56 3.68
N SER A 139 -8.98 -6.55 4.95
CA SER A 139 -8.55 -7.54 5.94
C SER A 139 -8.98 -8.95 5.57
N VAL A 140 -10.25 -9.15 5.19
CA VAL A 140 -10.77 -10.48 4.81
C VAL A 140 -10.15 -10.97 3.51
N VAL A 141 -10.15 -10.14 2.46
CA VAL A 141 -9.61 -10.51 1.14
C VAL A 141 -8.09 -10.74 1.21
N GLY A 142 -7.37 -9.88 1.94
CA GLY A 142 -5.94 -10.02 2.17
C GLY A 142 -5.60 -11.29 2.96
N TRP A 143 -6.39 -11.64 3.98
CA TRP A 143 -6.20 -12.87 4.73
C TRP A 143 -6.41 -14.13 3.87
N VAL A 144 -7.48 -14.15 3.06
CA VAL A 144 -7.72 -15.25 2.10
C VAL A 144 -6.59 -15.36 1.07
N PHE A 145 -6.09 -14.22 0.60
CA PHE A 145 -4.94 -14.19 -0.30
C PHE A 145 -3.69 -14.79 0.36
N LEU A 146 -3.36 -14.35 1.58
CA LEU A 146 -2.20 -14.87 2.31
C LEU A 146 -2.31 -16.37 2.55
N LEU A 147 -3.49 -16.89 2.93
CA LEU A 147 -3.72 -18.32 3.04
C LEU A 147 -3.50 -19.04 1.71
N GLY A 148 -4.09 -18.53 0.62
CA GLY A 148 -3.91 -19.10 -0.71
C GLY A 148 -2.44 -19.23 -1.08
N MET A 149 -1.65 -18.20 -0.77
CA MET A 149 -0.22 -18.19 -1.03
C MET A 149 0.57 -19.14 -0.12
N THR A 150 0.32 -19.15 1.19
CA THR A 150 1.06 -20.01 2.13
C THR A 150 0.78 -21.49 1.90
N PHE A 151 -0.46 -21.87 1.55
CA PHE A 151 -0.78 -23.24 1.13
C PHE A 151 -0.07 -23.65 -0.16
N SER A 152 0.37 -22.69 -0.97
CA SER A 152 0.99 -22.93 -2.28
C SER A 152 2.52 -22.92 -2.25
N ILE A 153 3.13 -22.70 -1.08
CA ILE A 153 4.59 -22.78 -0.91
C ILE A 153 4.99 -24.26 -0.96
N MET A 154 5.61 -24.73 -2.04
CA MET A 154 6.06 -26.11 -2.18
C MET A 154 7.42 -26.35 -1.52
N ASN A 155 8.33 -25.37 -1.62
CA ASN A 155 9.66 -25.47 -1.05
C ASN A 155 10.06 -24.11 -0.45
N PHE A 156 10.10 -24.05 0.87
CA PHE A 156 10.32 -22.80 1.59
C PHE A 156 11.67 -22.15 1.26
N GLU A 157 12.74 -22.94 1.18
CA GLU A 157 14.09 -22.42 0.89
C GLU A 157 14.17 -21.78 -0.49
N THR A 158 13.76 -22.50 -1.53
CA THR A 158 13.89 -22.04 -2.93
C THR A 158 12.86 -20.97 -3.32
N GLN A 159 11.73 -20.89 -2.61
CA GLN A 159 10.66 -19.96 -2.96
C GLN A 159 10.61 -18.72 -2.08
N ILE A 160 10.98 -18.83 -0.81
CA ILE A 160 10.87 -17.73 0.17
C ILE A 160 12.26 -17.21 0.56
N VAL A 161 13.19 -18.08 0.92
CA VAL A 161 14.51 -17.68 1.45
C VAL A 161 15.43 -17.19 0.33
N SER A 162 15.46 -17.89 -0.80
CA SER A 162 16.36 -17.58 -1.92
C SER A 162 15.68 -17.80 -3.28
N PRO A 163 14.69 -16.96 -3.64
CA PRO A 163 13.99 -17.07 -4.91
C PRO A 163 14.88 -16.72 -6.10
N ALA A 164 14.88 -17.57 -7.14
CA ALA A 164 15.67 -17.34 -8.35
C ALA A 164 15.17 -16.13 -9.17
N VAL A 165 13.86 -15.82 -9.08
CA VAL A 165 13.18 -14.78 -9.87
C VAL A 165 13.13 -13.41 -9.14
N GLY A 166 13.85 -13.26 -8.04
CA GLY A 166 13.99 -12.01 -7.27
C GLY A 166 12.81 -11.73 -6.32
N VAL A 167 11.56 -11.83 -6.78
CA VAL A 167 10.37 -11.69 -5.93
C VAL A 167 9.81 -13.08 -5.59
N ALA A 168 9.76 -13.42 -4.30
CA ALA A 168 9.28 -14.71 -3.78
C ALA A 168 7.90 -15.11 -4.33
N LEU A 169 6.96 -14.16 -4.40
CA LEU A 169 5.62 -14.41 -4.93
C LEU A 169 5.64 -14.85 -6.41
N SER A 170 6.52 -14.26 -7.21
CA SER A 170 6.70 -14.62 -8.62
C SER A 170 7.28 -16.03 -8.77
N GLN A 171 8.17 -16.42 -7.86
CA GLN A 171 8.74 -17.78 -7.80
C GLN A 171 7.66 -18.82 -7.47
N ILE A 172 6.80 -18.53 -6.48
CA ILE A 172 5.66 -19.41 -6.14
C ILE A 172 4.78 -19.65 -7.38
N PHE A 173 4.41 -18.60 -8.11
CA PHE A 173 3.59 -18.75 -9.30
C PHE A 173 4.28 -19.56 -10.41
N LEU A 174 5.58 -19.34 -10.60
CA LEU A 174 6.35 -20.05 -11.62
C LEU A 174 6.36 -21.55 -11.34
N ASP A 175 6.66 -21.94 -10.11
CA ASP A 175 6.76 -23.34 -9.73
C ASP A 175 5.38 -24.00 -9.67
N SER A 176 4.37 -23.29 -9.16
CA SER A 176 3.01 -23.82 -9.00
C SER A 176 2.25 -23.95 -10.33
N CYS A 177 2.39 -22.99 -11.24
CA CYS A 177 1.50 -22.87 -12.40
C CYS A 177 2.22 -22.91 -13.75
N GLY A 178 3.56 -22.87 -13.76
CA GLY A 178 4.37 -22.75 -14.96
C GLY A 178 4.39 -21.33 -15.54
N LEU A 179 5.33 -21.09 -16.45
CA LEU A 179 5.69 -19.75 -16.95
C LEU A 179 4.50 -18.92 -17.46
N ARG A 180 3.66 -19.50 -18.34
CA ARG A 180 2.56 -18.76 -19.00
C ARG A 180 1.53 -18.25 -18.01
N VAL A 181 1.12 -19.11 -17.08
CA VAL A 181 0.12 -18.75 -16.07
C VAL A 181 0.74 -17.81 -15.04
N ALA A 182 1.99 -18.04 -14.64
CA ALA A 182 2.68 -17.14 -13.74
C ALA A 182 2.76 -15.70 -14.27
N ILE A 183 3.10 -15.52 -15.56
CA ILE A 183 3.08 -14.20 -16.21
C ILE A 183 1.67 -13.58 -16.15
N PHE A 184 0.63 -14.35 -16.45
CA PHE A 184 -0.75 -13.86 -16.37
C PHE A 184 -1.13 -13.38 -14.96
N LEU A 185 -0.76 -14.14 -13.92
CA LEU A 185 -1.00 -13.75 -12.52
C LEU A 185 -0.19 -12.50 -12.11
N ILE A 186 1.06 -12.39 -12.56
CA ILE A 186 1.89 -11.20 -12.33
C ILE A 186 1.29 -9.98 -13.02
N LEU A 187 0.71 -10.11 -14.22
CA LEU A 187 0.01 -9.01 -14.89
C LEU A 187 -1.19 -8.50 -14.07
N ILE A 188 -1.92 -9.40 -13.39
CA ILE A 188 -3.00 -9.00 -12.48
C ILE A 188 -2.45 -8.14 -11.32
N ILE A 189 -1.35 -8.57 -10.71
CA ILE A 189 -0.68 -7.81 -9.63
C ILE A 189 -0.15 -6.47 -10.13
N LEU A 190 0.44 -6.42 -11.32
CA LEU A 190 0.92 -5.18 -11.92
C LEU A 190 -0.22 -4.19 -12.15
N GLY A 191 -1.37 -4.68 -12.63
CA GLY A 191 -2.59 -3.88 -12.74
C GLY A 191 -3.06 -3.34 -11.39
N ALA A 192 -3.14 -4.19 -10.37
CA ALA A 192 -3.55 -3.80 -9.02
C ALA A 192 -2.62 -2.73 -8.43
N GLN A 193 -1.30 -2.92 -8.56
CA GLN A 193 -0.32 -1.97 -8.08
C GLN A 193 -0.35 -0.63 -8.84
N PHE A 194 -0.62 -0.64 -10.14
CA PHE A 194 -0.81 0.56 -10.95
C PHE A 194 -2.04 1.36 -10.47
N PHE A 195 -3.17 0.67 -10.28
CA PHE A 195 -4.37 1.29 -9.74
C PHE A 195 -4.15 1.88 -8.34
N CYS A 196 -3.48 1.15 -7.45
CA CYS A 196 -3.12 1.62 -6.12
C CYS A 196 -2.22 2.87 -6.17
N GLY A 197 -1.15 2.84 -6.95
CA GLY A 197 -0.24 3.98 -7.11
C GLY A 197 -0.93 5.21 -7.71
N SER A 198 -1.83 5.01 -8.67
CA SER A 198 -2.66 6.09 -9.21
C SER A 198 -3.59 6.68 -8.15
N ALA A 199 -4.30 5.85 -7.37
CA ALA A 199 -5.20 6.33 -6.31
C ALA A 199 -4.45 7.14 -5.22
N LEU A 200 -3.25 6.70 -4.84
CA LEU A 200 -2.40 7.45 -3.90
C LEU A 200 -1.92 8.78 -4.48
N THR A 201 -1.56 8.81 -5.77
CA THR A 201 -1.20 10.05 -6.48
C THR A 201 -2.38 11.03 -6.54
N LEU A 202 -3.59 10.49 -6.75
CA LEU A 202 -4.83 11.24 -6.71
C LEU A 202 -5.00 11.90 -5.33
N ALA A 203 -5.06 11.13 -4.25
CA ALA A 203 -5.28 11.64 -2.90
C ALA A 203 -4.21 12.65 -2.46
N SER A 204 -2.94 12.34 -2.67
CA SER A 204 -1.81 13.22 -2.31
C SER A 204 -1.83 14.56 -3.05
N SER A 205 -2.16 14.57 -4.35
CA SER A 205 -2.29 15.84 -5.08
C SER A 205 -3.43 16.72 -4.58
N ARG A 206 -4.50 16.16 -3.99
CA ARG A 206 -5.58 16.95 -3.36
C ARG A 206 -5.12 17.54 -2.03
N MET A 207 -4.32 16.81 -1.26
CA MET A 207 -3.67 17.37 -0.07
C MET A 207 -2.74 18.53 -0.43
N VAL A 208 -1.87 18.36 -1.44
CA VAL A 208 -0.98 19.43 -1.93
C VAL A 208 -1.79 20.65 -2.36
N TYR A 209 -2.88 20.45 -3.09
CA TYR A 209 -3.79 21.53 -3.48
C TYR A 209 -4.38 22.26 -2.26
N ALA A 210 -4.88 21.53 -1.27
CA ALA A 210 -5.48 22.10 -0.05
C ALA A 210 -4.45 22.92 0.76
N PHE A 211 -3.26 22.39 0.99
CA PHE A 211 -2.19 23.13 1.66
C PHE A 211 -1.72 24.35 0.86
N ALA A 212 -1.68 24.24 -0.47
CA ALA A 212 -1.35 25.37 -1.34
C ALA A 212 -2.44 26.46 -1.32
N ARG A 213 -3.72 26.09 -1.21
CA ARG A 213 -4.84 27.02 -1.05
C ARG A 213 -4.70 27.84 0.23
N ASP A 214 -4.23 27.19 1.29
CA ASP A 214 -4.03 27.81 2.61
C ASP A 214 -2.67 28.56 2.71
N GLY A 215 -1.90 28.63 1.61
CA GLY A 215 -0.64 29.36 1.55
C GLY A 215 0.54 28.65 2.23
N ALA A 216 0.38 27.39 2.65
CA ALA A 216 1.37 26.63 3.42
C ALA A 216 2.46 25.94 2.59
N LEU A 217 2.48 26.12 1.26
CA LEU A 217 3.46 25.51 0.36
C LEU A 217 4.24 26.54 -0.48
N PRO A 218 5.50 26.24 -0.83
CA PRO A 218 6.23 27.03 -1.81
C PRO A 218 5.46 27.01 -3.14
N MET A 219 5.47 28.13 -3.87
CA MET A 219 4.74 28.27 -5.14
C MET A 219 3.21 28.04 -5.01
N SER A 220 2.65 28.27 -3.81
CA SER A 220 1.22 28.14 -3.51
C SER A 220 0.31 28.67 -4.62
N LYS A 221 0.59 29.87 -5.14
CA LYS A 221 -0.15 30.52 -6.26
C LYS A 221 -0.33 29.65 -7.51
N ARG A 222 0.62 28.78 -7.82
CA ARG A 222 0.56 27.86 -8.97
C ARG A 222 -0.07 26.53 -8.59
N LEU A 223 0.24 26.02 -7.40
CA LEU A 223 -0.19 24.70 -6.94
C LEU A 223 -1.68 24.62 -6.62
N HIS A 224 -2.31 25.71 -6.17
CA HIS A 224 -3.76 25.76 -5.93
C HIS A 224 -4.59 26.14 -7.17
N LYS A 225 -3.99 26.22 -8.36
CA LYS A 225 -4.73 26.57 -9.57
C LYS A 225 -5.45 25.33 -10.13
N LEU A 226 -6.77 25.41 -10.25
CA LEU A 226 -7.59 24.39 -10.91
C LEU A 226 -7.66 24.63 -12.43
N ASN A 227 -7.74 23.55 -13.20
CA ASN A 227 -8.09 23.62 -14.63
C ASN A 227 -9.62 23.79 -14.82
N LYS A 228 -10.07 23.83 -16.09
CA LYS A 228 -11.51 24.00 -16.43
C LYS A 228 -12.37 22.85 -15.88
N GLU A 229 -11.76 21.70 -15.68
CA GLU A 229 -12.37 20.45 -15.22
C GLU A 229 -12.21 20.23 -13.71
N LYS A 230 -11.84 21.29 -12.96
CA LYS A 230 -11.66 21.29 -11.49
C LYS A 230 -10.59 20.32 -10.97
N SER A 231 -9.61 19.96 -11.80
CA SER A 231 -8.47 19.12 -11.42
C SER A 231 -7.21 19.96 -11.15
N PRO A 232 -6.49 19.74 -10.02
CA PRO A 232 -5.28 20.49 -9.68
C PRO A 232 -4.03 19.92 -10.36
N VAL A 233 -3.92 20.07 -11.69
CA VAL A 233 -2.84 19.47 -12.50
C VAL A 233 -1.44 19.88 -12.01
N ALA A 234 -1.25 21.13 -11.59
CA ALA A 234 0.05 21.59 -11.07
C ALA A 234 0.45 20.86 -9.78
N ALA A 235 -0.51 20.55 -8.91
CA ALA A 235 -0.27 19.78 -7.68
C ALA A 235 0.07 18.32 -7.99
N VAL A 236 -0.55 17.73 -9.02
CA VAL A 236 -0.22 16.38 -9.51
C VAL A 236 1.25 16.31 -9.93
N TRP A 237 1.69 17.21 -10.83
CA TRP A 237 3.08 17.19 -11.31
C TRP A 237 4.10 17.57 -10.25
N PHE A 238 3.74 18.43 -9.29
CA PHE A 238 4.57 18.68 -8.12
C PHE A 238 4.79 17.40 -7.30
N ASN A 239 3.72 16.65 -7.05
CA ASN A 239 3.79 15.38 -6.35
C ASN A 239 4.64 14.34 -7.13
N ILE A 240 4.46 14.25 -8.45
CA ILE A 240 5.30 13.40 -9.32
C ILE A 240 6.77 13.78 -9.23
N ALA A 241 7.11 15.07 -9.31
CA ALA A 241 8.48 15.53 -9.19
C ALA A 241 9.07 15.22 -7.81
N PHE A 242 8.28 15.38 -6.75
CA PHE A 242 8.69 15.05 -5.39
C PHE A 242 8.96 13.55 -5.21
N CYS A 243 8.05 12.69 -5.70
CA CYS A 243 8.25 11.24 -5.70
C CYS A 243 9.51 10.83 -6.49
N PHE A 244 9.76 11.45 -7.65
CA PHE A 244 10.97 11.20 -8.43
C PHE A 244 12.24 11.45 -7.62
N VAL A 245 12.30 12.59 -6.91
CA VAL A 245 13.44 12.94 -6.06
C VAL A 245 13.62 11.94 -4.92
N LEU A 246 12.53 11.54 -4.26
CA LEU A 246 12.57 10.52 -3.21
C LEU A 246 12.95 9.13 -3.71
N GLY A 247 12.76 8.85 -5.00
CA GLY A 247 13.18 7.61 -5.63
C GLY A 247 14.67 7.55 -5.96
N LEU A 248 15.35 8.69 -6.16
CA LEU A 248 16.77 8.73 -6.56
C LEU A 248 17.70 7.89 -5.66
N PRO A 249 17.57 7.91 -4.31
CA PRO A 249 18.36 7.07 -3.40
C PRO A 249 18.46 5.59 -3.79
N TYR A 250 17.44 5.04 -4.47
CA TYR A 250 17.41 3.66 -4.93
C TYR A 250 18.57 3.31 -5.88
N ILE A 251 19.09 4.28 -6.64
CA ILE A 251 20.20 4.07 -7.59
C ILE A 251 21.49 3.72 -6.84
N TRP A 252 21.70 4.29 -5.64
CA TRP A 252 22.93 4.10 -4.87
C TRP A 252 22.81 2.99 -3.84
N SER A 253 21.66 2.85 -3.18
CA SER A 253 21.47 1.87 -2.11
C SER A 253 20.00 1.48 -1.97
N GLU A 254 19.72 0.18 -2.11
CA GLU A 254 18.39 -0.36 -1.82
C GLU A 254 18.02 -0.18 -0.34
N THR A 255 19.01 -0.29 0.55
CA THR A 255 18.83 -0.04 1.99
C THR A 255 18.38 1.40 2.26
N ALA A 256 19.00 2.38 1.59
CA ALA A 256 18.62 3.78 1.74
C ALA A 256 17.19 4.04 1.26
N TYR A 257 16.79 3.42 0.13
CA TYR A 257 15.42 3.52 -0.35
C TYR A 257 14.41 2.86 0.60
N SER A 258 14.70 1.64 1.08
CA SER A 258 13.86 0.95 2.06
C SER A 258 13.70 1.76 3.35
N ALA A 259 14.76 2.42 3.81
CA ALA A 259 14.68 3.31 4.97
C ALA A 259 13.70 4.49 4.74
N ILE A 260 13.70 5.10 3.56
CA ILE A 260 12.75 6.17 3.20
C ILE A 260 11.30 5.64 3.21
N VAL A 261 11.07 4.45 2.66
CA VAL A 261 9.73 3.81 2.67
C VAL A 261 9.27 3.48 4.09
N SER A 262 10.16 3.02 4.96
CA SER A 262 9.86 2.80 6.38
C SER A 262 9.47 4.11 7.09
N VAL A 263 10.23 5.20 6.86
CA VAL A 263 9.92 6.52 7.41
C VAL A 263 8.54 7.00 6.99
N ASN A 264 8.12 6.77 5.73
CA ASN A 264 6.78 7.10 5.28
C ASN A 264 5.70 6.43 6.16
N THR A 265 5.86 5.15 6.48
CA THR A 265 4.88 4.40 7.29
C THR A 265 4.79 4.92 8.73
N ILE A 266 5.94 5.26 9.33
CA ILE A 266 6.00 5.86 10.66
C ILE A 266 5.36 7.25 10.65
N ALA A 267 5.74 8.09 9.68
CA ALA A 267 5.23 9.45 9.56
C ALA A 267 3.72 9.49 9.34
N SER A 268 3.17 8.61 8.49
CA SER A 268 1.73 8.46 8.30
C SER A 268 1.04 8.02 9.61
N SER A 269 1.61 7.05 10.32
CA SER A 269 1.06 6.59 11.60
C SER A 269 0.99 7.71 12.63
N ILE A 270 2.08 8.48 12.79
CA ILE A 270 2.12 9.64 13.70
C ILE A 270 1.16 10.74 13.23
N SER A 271 1.01 10.95 11.92
CA SER A 271 0.05 11.92 11.38
C SER A 271 -1.39 11.62 11.80
N TYR A 272 -1.76 10.34 11.93
CA TYR A 272 -3.09 9.94 12.44
C TYR A 272 -3.24 10.16 13.94
N LEU A 273 -2.15 10.13 14.70
CA LEU A 273 -2.18 10.37 16.15
C LEU A 273 -2.68 11.78 16.47
N ILE A 274 -2.26 12.79 15.69
CA ILE A 274 -2.58 14.20 15.91
C ILE A 274 -4.10 14.46 15.98
N PRO A 275 -4.90 14.16 14.94
CA PRO A 275 -6.35 14.41 14.99
C PRO A 275 -7.06 13.55 16.03
N ILE A 276 -6.58 12.32 16.31
CA ILE A 276 -7.14 11.48 17.38
C ILE A 276 -6.95 12.15 18.74
N LEU A 277 -5.74 12.59 19.07
CA LEU A 277 -5.42 13.28 20.32
C LEU A 277 -6.19 14.60 20.45
N CYS A 278 -6.29 15.39 19.37
CA CYS A 278 -7.13 16.59 19.34
C CYS A 278 -8.59 16.25 19.69
N ARG A 279 -9.14 15.16 19.17
CA ARG A 279 -10.52 14.74 19.44
C ARG A 279 -10.75 14.29 20.89
N ILE A 280 -9.80 13.57 21.50
CA ILE A 280 -9.97 12.98 22.84
C ILE A 280 -9.52 13.90 23.99
N ILE A 281 -8.57 14.82 23.75
CA ILE A 281 -8.04 15.74 24.77
C ILE A 281 -8.62 17.15 24.58
N LEU A 282 -8.33 17.79 23.45
CA LEU A 282 -8.59 19.23 23.26
C LEU A 282 -10.06 19.53 22.98
N ALA A 283 -10.70 18.74 22.12
CA ALA A 283 -12.07 18.96 21.67
C ALA A 283 -13.07 18.03 22.36
N ARG A 284 -12.74 17.48 23.53
CA ARG A 284 -13.59 16.50 24.21
C ARG A 284 -15.01 17.01 24.45
N GLU A 285 -15.12 18.24 24.95
CA GLU A 285 -16.38 18.90 25.35
C GLU A 285 -16.93 19.84 24.25
N THR A 286 -16.10 20.26 23.30
CA THR A 286 -16.48 21.24 22.26
C THR A 286 -16.85 20.60 20.92
N PHE A 287 -16.55 19.31 20.73
CA PHE A 287 -16.83 18.61 19.47
C PHE A 287 -18.32 18.43 19.23
N THR A 288 -18.82 18.94 18.10
CA THR A 288 -20.19 18.74 17.63
C THR A 288 -20.28 17.44 16.82
N PRO A 289 -21.10 16.45 17.26
CA PRO A 289 -21.25 15.20 16.51
C PRO A 289 -21.86 15.42 15.13
N GLY A 290 -21.23 14.85 14.10
CA GLY A 290 -21.81 14.75 12.77
C GLY A 290 -22.83 13.61 12.65
N PRO A 291 -23.42 13.40 11.45
CA PRO A 291 -24.36 12.32 11.19
C PRO A 291 -23.79 10.92 11.50
N PHE A 292 -22.48 10.75 11.33
CA PHE A 292 -21.74 9.60 11.81
C PHE A 292 -21.01 9.93 13.12
N ASN A 293 -21.19 9.09 14.14
CA ASN A 293 -20.70 9.33 15.50
C ASN A 293 -20.51 8.01 16.24
N LEU A 294 -19.35 7.83 16.90
CA LEU A 294 -19.05 6.68 17.75
C LEU A 294 -19.60 6.81 19.19
N GLY A 295 -20.17 7.97 19.53
CA GLY A 295 -20.72 8.30 20.83
C GLY A 295 -19.67 8.14 21.94
N ARG A 296 -20.09 7.49 23.03
CA ARG A 296 -19.23 7.19 24.19
C ARG A 296 -18.00 6.35 23.86
N TYR A 297 -18.02 5.58 22.77
CA TYR A 297 -16.89 4.75 22.39
C TYR A 297 -15.75 5.55 21.72
N SER A 298 -16.00 6.80 21.31
CA SER A 298 -14.99 7.66 20.67
C SER A 298 -13.72 7.81 21.52
N THR A 299 -13.87 7.96 22.84
CA THR A 299 -12.72 8.14 23.75
C THR A 299 -11.94 6.85 23.94
N ILE A 300 -12.64 5.72 24.15
CA ILE A 300 -12.00 4.41 24.37
C ILE A 300 -11.26 3.97 23.10
N ILE A 301 -11.92 4.06 21.93
CA ILE A 301 -11.33 3.71 20.64
C ILE A 301 -10.14 4.63 20.35
N GLY A 302 -10.27 5.94 20.62
CA GLY A 302 -9.18 6.89 20.43
C GLY A 302 -7.95 6.60 21.30
N LEU A 303 -8.15 6.20 22.56
CA LEU A 303 -7.05 5.83 23.46
C LEU A 303 -6.34 4.54 23.00
N ILE A 304 -7.11 3.50 22.66
CA ILE A 304 -6.57 2.24 22.14
C ILE A 304 -5.79 2.49 20.84
N SER A 305 -6.36 3.25 19.92
CA SER A 305 -5.73 3.60 18.64
C SER A 305 -4.44 4.39 18.85
N SER A 306 -4.44 5.34 19.79
CA SER A 306 -3.25 6.14 20.12
C SER A 306 -2.13 5.26 20.68
N GLY A 307 -2.46 4.36 21.61
CA GLY A 307 -1.50 3.40 22.17
C GLY A 307 -0.93 2.46 21.09
N TRP A 308 -1.79 1.95 20.21
CA TRP A 308 -1.37 1.10 19.09
C TRP A 308 -0.43 1.82 18.12
N ILE A 309 -0.74 3.07 17.76
CA ILE A 309 0.12 3.90 16.90
C ILE A 309 1.49 4.11 17.54
N ILE A 310 1.56 4.38 18.85
CA ILE A 310 2.83 4.57 19.56
C ILE A 310 3.66 3.28 19.56
N VAL A 311 3.03 2.14 19.88
CA VAL A 311 3.71 0.83 19.92
C VAL A 311 4.23 0.45 18.52
N THR A 312 3.39 0.55 17.49
CA THR A 312 3.80 0.21 16.11
C THR A 312 4.86 1.15 15.57
N SER A 313 4.76 2.46 15.84
CA SER A 313 5.78 3.43 15.44
C SER A 313 7.13 3.16 16.10
N ALA A 314 7.13 2.76 17.38
CA ALA A 314 8.35 2.34 18.07
C ALA A 314 8.93 1.05 17.47
N LEU A 315 8.09 0.05 17.16
CA LEU A 315 8.53 -1.19 16.52
C LEU A 315 9.15 -0.97 15.13
N PHE A 316 8.62 -0.04 14.32
CA PHE A 316 9.21 0.31 13.02
C PHE A 316 10.60 0.95 13.11
N LEU A 317 10.99 1.50 14.27
CA LEU A 317 12.33 2.01 14.52
C LEU A 317 13.30 0.91 14.95
N CYS A 318 12.79 -0.25 15.36
CA CYS A 318 13.61 -1.36 15.81
C CYS A 318 14.14 -2.17 14.61
N PRO A 319 15.36 -2.73 14.70
CA PRO A 319 15.97 -3.53 13.63
C PRO A 319 15.19 -4.83 13.35
N THR A 320 14.90 -5.09 12.08
CA THR A 320 14.15 -6.28 11.65
C THR A 320 15.01 -7.55 11.60
N GLU A 321 16.33 -7.40 11.56
CA GLU A 321 17.30 -8.48 11.47
C GLU A 321 18.45 -8.24 12.46
N TYR A 322 18.99 -9.33 13.00
CA TYR A 322 20.19 -9.35 13.83
C TYR A 322 21.34 -10.02 13.06
N PRO A 323 22.58 -9.49 13.13
CA PRO A 323 23.74 -10.04 12.42
C PRO A 323 24.07 -11.49 12.72
#